data_AF-A0A7J3QH70-F1
#
_entry.id   AF-A0A7J3QH70-F1
#
_cell.length_a   1.000
_cell.length_b   1.000
_cell.length_c   1.000
_cell.angle_alpha   90.00
_cell.angle_beta   90.00
_cell.angle_gamma   90.00
#
_symmetry.space_group_name_H-M   'P 1'
#
loop_
_entity.id
_entity.type
_entity.pdbx_description
1 polymer ?
#
loop_
_entity_poly.entity_id
_entity_poly.type
_entity_poly.pdbx_seq_one_letter_code
_entity_poly.pdbx_strand_id
1 'polypeptide(L)'
;MRERLIKWRKGPAIVRVERPTKIRRARSLGYKSKQGVVVVRVRVRKGGRRKPRPTRGRKPKRMGVNKITPGKNLQVIAEERAARKFPNLEVLNSYHVASDGTHEYYEVILVDPNHPEIRSDPQLGWIAEPQHRGRAFRGLTSAGKKMRGLRRKGKGAEKVRPSAKANE
;
A
#
# COMPACT_ATOMS: atom_id res chain seq x y z
N MET A 1 -22.06 -6.68 -4.41
CA MET A 1 -20.81 -5.94 -4.72
C MET A 1 -20.98 -4.86 -5.79
N ARG A 2 -21.72 -5.15 -6.87
CA ARG A 2 -21.98 -4.23 -7.99
C ARG A 2 -22.55 -2.86 -7.57
N GLU A 3 -23.56 -2.85 -6.70
CA GLU A 3 -24.16 -1.62 -6.15
C GLU A 3 -23.14 -0.73 -5.41
N ARG A 4 -22.26 -1.35 -4.60
CA ARG A 4 -21.19 -0.63 -3.88
C ARG A 4 -20.23 0.02 -4.87
N LEU A 5 -19.85 -0.68 -5.95
CA LEU A 5 -18.97 -0.14 -6.98
C LEU A 5 -19.60 1.05 -7.74
N ILE A 6 -20.93 1.07 -7.93
CA ILE A 6 -21.63 2.25 -8.49
C ILE A 6 -21.42 3.47 -7.58
N LYS A 7 -21.64 3.31 -6.27
CA LYS A 7 -21.42 4.37 -5.28
C LYS A 7 -19.95 4.81 -5.22
N TRP A 8 -19.01 3.86 -5.23
CA TRP A 8 -17.57 4.15 -5.13
C TRP A 8 -16.98 4.78 -6.38
N ARG A 9 -17.59 4.57 -7.55
CA ARG A 9 -17.21 5.27 -8.79
C ARG A 9 -17.48 6.77 -8.68
N LYS A 10 -18.65 7.14 -8.13
CA LYS A 10 -19.08 8.52 -7.93
C LYS A 10 -18.34 9.22 -6.78
N GLY A 11 -17.86 8.49 -5.77
CA GLY A 11 -17.16 9.03 -4.62
C GLY A 11 -15.68 9.41 -4.86
N PRO A 12 -15.02 10.01 -3.86
CA PRO A 12 -13.63 10.42 -3.98
C PRO A 12 -12.68 9.21 -3.94
N ALA A 13 -11.44 9.41 -4.41
CA ALA A 13 -10.46 8.33 -4.56
C ALA A 13 -9.98 7.75 -3.22
N ILE A 14 -10.01 8.54 -2.13
CA ILE A 14 -9.61 8.13 -0.78
C ILE A 14 -10.76 8.48 0.15
N VAL A 15 -11.32 7.47 0.84
CA VAL A 15 -12.47 7.60 1.73
C VAL A 15 -12.17 6.86 3.02
N ARG A 16 -12.35 7.52 4.18
CA ARG A 16 -12.37 6.83 5.48
C ARG A 16 -13.64 5.97 5.57
N VAL A 17 -13.49 4.72 5.99
CA VAL A 17 -14.60 3.80 6.18
C VAL A 17 -14.73 3.50 7.67
N GLU A 18 -15.96 3.52 8.19
CA GLU A 18 -16.23 3.24 9.60
C GLU A 18 -15.92 1.79 9.96
N ARG A 19 -16.39 0.85 9.14
CA ARG A 19 -16.20 -0.59 9.35
C ARG A 19 -15.52 -1.23 8.13
N PRO A 20 -14.53 -2.12 8.34
CA PRO A 20 -13.89 -2.80 7.23
C PRO A 20 -14.89 -3.63 6.41
N THR A 21 -14.78 -3.57 5.08
CA THR A 21 -15.69 -4.30 4.18
C THR A 21 -15.52 -5.81 4.33
N LYS A 22 -14.28 -6.29 4.54
CA LYS A 22 -13.96 -7.71 4.75
C LYS A 22 -13.37 -7.92 6.14
N ILE A 23 -14.22 -8.01 7.16
CA ILE A 23 -13.78 -8.10 8.56
C ILE A 23 -12.85 -9.28 8.84
N ARG A 24 -13.11 -10.47 8.29
CA ARG A 24 -12.24 -11.66 8.47
C ARG A 24 -10.83 -11.38 7.95
N ARG A 25 -10.72 -10.77 6.76
CA ARG A 25 -9.43 -10.42 6.18
C ARG A 25 -8.73 -9.32 6.96
N ALA A 26 -9.47 -8.29 7.40
CA ALA A 26 -8.93 -7.22 8.21
C ALA A 26 -8.33 -7.76 9.53
N ARG A 27 -9.07 -8.62 10.24
CA ARG A 27 -8.60 -9.26 11.50
C ARG A 27 -7.33 -10.07 11.28
N SER A 28 -7.25 -10.85 10.20
CA SER A 28 -6.03 -11.61 9.87
C SER A 28 -4.79 -10.74 9.60
N LEU A 29 -4.98 -9.45 9.33
CA LEU A 29 -3.91 -8.49 9.06
C LEU A 29 -3.60 -7.57 10.24
N GLY A 30 -4.25 -7.79 11.40
CA GLY A 30 -4.05 -7.05 12.64
C GLY A 30 -5.08 -5.95 12.92
N TYR A 31 -6.21 -5.90 12.20
CA TYR A 31 -7.29 -4.98 12.55
C TYR A 31 -7.92 -5.33 13.90
N LYS A 32 -7.98 -4.35 14.79
CA LYS A 32 -8.76 -4.39 16.04
C LYS A 32 -9.79 -3.26 16.03
N SER A 33 -10.94 -3.50 16.65
CA SER A 33 -11.98 -2.48 16.84
C SER A 33 -11.68 -1.69 18.12
N LYS A 34 -10.68 -0.82 18.06
CA LYS A 34 -10.23 0.06 19.16
C LYS A 34 -10.07 1.49 18.67
N GLN A 35 -10.01 2.45 19.59
CA GLN A 35 -9.70 3.82 19.22
C GLN A 35 -8.25 3.90 18.69
N GLY A 36 -8.03 4.80 17.73
CA GLY A 36 -6.75 4.90 17.03
C GLY A 36 -6.56 3.91 15.86
N VAL A 37 -7.46 2.93 15.63
CA VAL A 37 -7.43 2.10 14.41
C VAL A 37 -8.41 2.65 13.37
N VAL A 38 -7.92 2.98 12.18
CA VAL A 38 -8.71 3.56 11.10
C VAL A 38 -8.60 2.71 9.84
N VAL A 39 -9.72 2.53 9.13
CA VAL A 39 -9.72 1.88 7.81
C VAL A 39 -10.00 2.91 6.74
N VAL A 40 -9.17 2.93 5.70
CA VAL A 40 -9.29 3.85 4.57
C VAL A 40 -9.41 3.06 3.29
N ARG A 41 -10.45 3.32 2.51
CA ARG A 41 -10.60 2.79 1.16
C ARG A 41 -9.89 3.70 0.18
N VAL A 42 -9.01 3.12 -0.63
CA VAL A 42 -8.24 3.81 -1.67
C VAL A 42 -8.53 3.17 -3.02
N ARG A 43 -8.85 4.02 -4.00
CA ARG A 43 -8.99 3.66 -5.41
C ARG A 43 -7.68 3.92 -6.15
N VAL A 44 -7.18 2.91 -6.85
CA VAL A 44 -5.98 2.99 -7.70
C VAL A 44 -6.35 2.62 -9.14
N ARG A 45 -5.85 3.37 -10.11
CA ARG A 45 -6.12 3.09 -11.53
C ARG A 45 -5.38 1.83 -11.97
N LYS A 46 -6.06 0.97 -12.74
CA LYS A 46 -5.45 -0.19 -13.41
C LYS A 46 -4.54 0.25 -14.56
N GLY A 47 -3.63 -0.66 -14.93
CA GLY A 47 -2.75 -0.49 -16.09
C GLY A 47 -1.30 -0.14 -15.72
N GLY A 48 -0.52 0.15 -16.76
CA GLY A 48 0.91 0.42 -16.67
C GLY A 48 1.26 1.86 -16.27
N ARG A 49 2.57 2.14 -16.24
CA ARG A 49 3.10 3.47 -15.94
C ARG A 49 2.99 4.35 -17.19
N ARG A 50 2.36 5.51 -17.04
CA ARG A 50 2.38 6.57 -18.06
C ARG A 50 3.70 7.33 -17.97
N LYS A 51 4.70 6.93 -18.75
CA LYS A 51 5.98 7.65 -18.87
C LYS A 51 5.80 8.84 -19.82
N PRO A 52 6.29 10.05 -19.51
CA PRO A 52 6.30 11.15 -20.47
C PRO A 52 7.24 10.85 -21.63
N ARG A 53 6.84 11.21 -22.86
CA ARG A 53 7.67 11.06 -24.07
C ARG A 53 8.88 12.00 -23.96
N PRO A 54 10.13 11.50 -24.11
CA PRO A 54 11.29 12.38 -24.18
C PRO A 54 11.18 13.31 -25.39
N THR A 55 11.43 14.60 -25.18
CA THR A 55 11.42 15.63 -26.23
C THR A 55 12.75 15.72 -26.98
N ARG A 56 13.88 15.57 -26.27
CA ARG A 56 15.23 15.57 -26.86
C ARG A 56 15.65 14.17 -27.33
N GLY A 57 16.66 14.12 -28.20
CA GLY A 57 17.29 12.89 -28.67
C GLY A 57 17.71 11.96 -27.52
N ARG A 58 17.41 10.67 -27.67
CA ARG A 58 17.79 9.59 -26.73
C ARG A 58 18.14 8.33 -27.52
N LYS A 59 19.01 7.50 -26.94
CA LYS A 59 19.28 6.15 -27.47
C LYS A 59 17.97 5.36 -27.65
N PRO A 60 17.82 4.50 -28.69
CA PRO A 60 16.58 3.77 -28.97
C PRO A 60 16.00 3.05 -27.75
N LYS A 61 16.86 2.39 -26.94
CA LYS A 61 16.43 1.71 -25.69
C LYS A 61 15.71 2.61 -24.68
N ARG A 62 16.00 3.92 -24.65
CA ARG A 62 15.40 4.88 -23.71
C ARG A 62 14.15 5.58 -24.28
N MET A 63 13.84 5.37 -25.55
CA MET A 63 12.71 5.99 -26.25
C MET A 63 11.35 5.31 -25.99
N GLY A 64 11.32 4.09 -25.44
CA GLY A 64 10.07 3.39 -25.12
C GLY A 64 9.17 4.15 -24.13
N VAL A 65 7.84 4.08 -24.35
CA VAL A 65 6.81 4.80 -23.56
C VAL A 65 5.69 3.89 -23.07
N ASN A 66 4.95 3.23 -23.98
CA ASN A 66 3.64 2.63 -23.66
C ASN A 66 3.69 1.32 -22.86
N LYS A 67 4.68 0.46 -23.12
CA LYS A 67 4.77 -0.90 -22.53
C LYS A 67 5.57 -0.94 -21.22
N ILE A 68 5.60 0.16 -20.46
CA ILE A 68 6.38 0.24 -19.22
C ILE A 68 5.47 -0.04 -18.02
N THR A 69 5.83 -1.05 -17.24
CA THR A 69 5.18 -1.38 -15.98
C THR A 69 5.88 -0.69 -14.80
N PRO A 70 5.15 -0.27 -13.75
CA PRO A 70 5.78 0.25 -12.54
C PRO A 70 6.47 -0.88 -11.77
N GLY A 71 7.62 -0.59 -11.16
CA GLY A 71 8.24 -1.52 -10.21
C GLY A 71 7.43 -1.69 -8.92
N LYS A 72 6.56 -0.73 -8.60
CA LYS A 72 5.63 -0.81 -7.46
C LYS A 72 4.35 -1.54 -7.83
N ASN A 73 3.87 -2.40 -6.92
CA ASN A 73 2.54 -2.99 -7.07
C ASN A 73 1.44 -1.95 -6.76
N LEU A 74 0.22 -2.17 -7.27
CA LEU A 74 -0.92 -1.26 -7.06
C LEU A 74 -1.30 -1.14 -5.58
N GLN A 75 -1.09 -2.21 -4.81
CA GLN A 75 -1.35 -2.24 -3.38
C GLN A 75 -0.43 -1.31 -2.56
N VAL A 76 0.88 -1.28 -2.83
CA VAL A 76 1.83 -0.33 -2.22
C VAL A 76 1.48 1.09 -2.64
N ILE A 77 1.10 1.31 -3.90
CA ILE A 77 0.63 2.62 -4.35
C ILE A 77 -0.60 3.07 -3.54
N ALA A 78 -1.51 2.15 -3.19
CA ALA A 78 -2.65 2.45 -2.32
C ALA A 78 -2.21 2.81 -0.89
N GLU A 79 -1.28 2.05 -0.31
CA GLU A 79 -0.71 2.31 1.02
C GLU A 79 -0.03 3.68 1.08
N GLU A 80 0.80 4.01 0.09
CA GLU A 80 1.50 5.30 0.01
C GLU A 80 0.52 6.48 -0.17
N ARG A 81 -0.56 6.29 -0.93
CA ARG A 81 -1.62 7.30 -1.09
C ARG A 81 -2.36 7.54 0.22
N ALA A 82 -2.69 6.48 0.96
CA ALA A 82 -3.31 6.60 2.28
C ALA A 82 -2.39 7.32 3.27
N ALA A 83 -1.12 6.91 3.35
CA ALA A 83 -0.14 7.52 4.24
C ALA A 83 0.09 9.01 3.96
N ARG A 84 0.09 9.42 2.67
CA ARG A 84 0.18 10.84 2.31
C ARG A 84 -1.06 11.64 2.71
N LYS A 85 -2.25 11.04 2.68
CA LYS A 85 -3.50 11.72 3.04
C LYS A 85 -3.67 11.85 4.56
N PHE A 86 -3.14 10.89 5.32
CA PHE A 86 -3.20 10.85 6.78
C PHE A 86 -1.78 10.77 7.37
N PRO A 87 -1.02 11.89 7.39
CA PRO A 87 0.39 11.88 7.77
C PRO A 87 0.65 11.64 9.26
N ASN A 88 -0.36 11.85 10.11
CA ASN A 88 -0.33 11.56 11.54
C ASN A 88 -0.55 10.07 11.86
N LEU A 89 -0.95 9.26 10.87
CA LEU A 89 -1.22 7.84 11.03
C LEU A 89 -0.15 7.00 10.33
N GLU A 90 0.09 5.79 10.84
CA GLU A 90 1.02 4.83 10.25
C GLU A 90 0.28 3.65 9.61
N VAL A 91 0.80 3.17 8.49
CA VAL A 91 0.21 2.03 7.78
C VAL A 91 0.61 0.73 8.49
N LEU A 92 -0.41 -0.04 8.90
CA LEU A 92 -0.22 -1.40 9.40
C LEU A 92 -0.14 -2.40 8.25
N ASN A 93 -1.21 -2.50 7.45
CA ASN A 93 -1.32 -3.39 6.30
C ASN A 93 -2.47 -2.94 5.39
N SER A 94 -2.64 -3.61 4.26
CA SER A 94 -3.75 -3.39 3.35
C SER A 94 -4.28 -4.69 2.73
N TYR A 95 -5.48 -4.65 2.16
CA TYR A 95 -6.05 -5.77 1.42
C TYR A 95 -6.94 -5.34 0.26
N HIS A 96 -7.03 -6.21 -0.75
CA HIS A 96 -7.90 -6.01 -1.90
C HIS A 96 -9.37 -6.24 -1.54
N VAL A 97 -10.21 -5.27 -1.87
CA VAL A 97 -11.64 -5.32 -1.61
C VAL A 97 -12.38 -5.73 -2.87
N ALA A 98 -12.19 -4.98 -3.95
CA ALA A 98 -12.86 -5.20 -5.22
C ALA A 98 -12.10 -4.57 -6.38
N SER A 99 -12.48 -4.95 -7.59
CA SER A 99 -11.94 -4.37 -8.81
C SER A 99 -13.07 -4.03 -9.77
N ASP A 100 -12.84 -3.02 -10.59
CA ASP A 100 -13.66 -2.59 -11.70
C ASP A 100 -12.81 -2.61 -12.98
N GLY A 101 -13.36 -2.37 -14.17
CA GLY A 101 -12.59 -2.36 -15.42
C GLY A 101 -11.43 -1.36 -15.42
N THR A 102 -11.60 -0.22 -14.75
CA THR A 102 -10.63 0.89 -14.76
C THR A 102 -9.80 1.03 -13.48
N HIS A 103 -10.28 0.48 -12.36
CA HIS A 103 -9.70 0.71 -11.03
C HIS A 103 -9.68 -0.55 -10.16
N GLU A 104 -8.76 -0.56 -9.21
CA GLU A 104 -8.73 -1.48 -8.08
C GLU A 104 -8.97 -0.72 -6.78
N TYR A 105 -9.67 -1.37 -5.86
CA TYR A 105 -10.03 -0.83 -4.56
C TYR A 105 -9.36 -1.64 -3.47
N TYR A 106 -8.61 -0.93 -2.63
CA TYR A 106 -7.92 -1.48 -1.48
C TYR A 106 -8.45 -0.83 -0.21
N GLU A 107 -8.53 -1.58 0.87
CA GLU A 107 -8.70 -1.05 2.21
C GLU A 107 -7.35 -1.13 2.93
N VAL A 108 -6.90 0.03 3.40
CA VAL A 108 -5.65 0.22 4.13
C VAL A 108 -6.00 0.41 5.60
N ILE A 109 -5.37 -0.39 6.46
CA ILE A 109 -5.49 -0.29 7.91
C ILE A 109 -4.39 0.66 8.37
N LEU A 110 -4.82 1.78 8.94
CA LEU A 110 -3.99 2.80 9.54
C LEU A 110 -4.13 2.73 11.06
N VAL A 111 -3.06 3.08 11.76
CA VAL A 111 -3.02 3.14 13.21
C VAL A 111 -2.46 4.48 13.64
N ASP A 112 -3.06 5.08 14.65
CA ASP A 112 -2.57 6.28 15.31
C ASP A 112 -1.51 5.91 16.36
N PRO A 113 -0.21 6.23 16.12
CA PRO A 113 0.86 5.92 17.06
C PRO A 113 0.81 6.77 18.35
N ASN A 114 0.06 7.88 18.36
CA ASN A 114 -0.02 8.79 19.50
C ASN A 114 -1.19 8.46 20.43
N HIS A 115 -2.09 7.57 20.02
CA HIS A 115 -3.25 7.20 20.84
C HIS A 115 -2.84 6.29 22.02
N PRO A 116 -3.27 6.58 23.26
CA PRO A 116 -2.88 5.81 24.44
C PRO A 116 -3.28 4.33 24.35
N GLU A 117 -4.49 4.03 23.84
CA GLU A 117 -4.95 2.65 23.63
C GLU A 117 -4.07 1.84 22.66
N ILE A 118 -3.41 2.50 21.71
CA ILE A 118 -2.51 1.83 20.78
C ILE A 118 -1.17 1.58 21.46
N ARG A 119 -0.64 2.56 22.19
CA ARG A 119 0.63 2.45 22.90
C ARG A 119 0.61 1.38 23.99
N SER A 120 -0.53 1.22 24.68
CA SER A 120 -0.69 0.19 25.70
C SER A 120 -1.01 -1.20 25.14
N ASP A 121 -1.37 -1.33 23.84
CA ASP A 121 -1.70 -2.62 23.24
C ASP A 121 -0.43 -3.42 22.92
N PRO A 122 -0.26 -4.65 23.47
CA PRO A 122 0.96 -5.43 23.27
C PRO A 122 1.16 -5.93 21.83
N GLN A 123 0.11 -5.96 21.01
CA GLN A 123 0.19 -6.43 19.61
C GLN A 123 0.34 -5.29 18.60
N LEU A 124 -0.09 -4.07 18.96
CA LEU A 124 -0.04 -2.90 18.07
C LEU A 124 0.99 -1.87 18.51
N GLY A 125 1.36 -1.80 19.79
CA GLY A 125 2.18 -0.74 20.38
C GLY A 125 3.54 -0.53 19.72
N TRP A 126 4.14 -1.59 19.16
CA TRP A 126 5.37 -1.50 18.37
C TRP A 126 5.27 -0.48 17.22
N ILE A 127 4.08 -0.23 16.65
CA ILE A 127 3.90 0.76 15.57
C ILE A 127 4.25 2.19 15.99
N ALA A 128 4.19 2.48 17.30
CA ALA A 128 4.42 3.81 17.85
C ALA A 128 5.90 4.17 17.98
N GLU A 129 6.81 3.20 17.86
CA GLU A 129 8.24 3.45 17.99
C GLU A 129 8.78 4.24 16.78
N PRO A 130 9.77 5.13 16.97
CA PRO A 130 10.28 6.01 15.92
C PRO A 130 10.77 5.29 14.65
N GLN A 131 11.39 4.12 14.80
CA GLN A 131 11.89 3.29 13.69
C GLN A 131 10.79 2.79 12.74
N HIS A 132 9.52 2.82 13.16
CA HIS A 132 8.40 2.35 12.36
C HIS A 132 7.72 3.44 11.54
N ARG A 133 8.12 4.70 11.74
CA ARG A 133 7.64 5.84 10.95
C ARG A 133 7.90 5.66 9.45
N GLY A 134 6.93 6.02 8.62
CA GLY A 134 7.06 5.97 7.16
C GLY A 134 7.32 4.56 6.60
N ARG A 135 6.86 3.50 7.27
CA ARG A 135 7.10 2.10 6.82
C ARG A 135 6.58 1.85 5.41
N ALA A 136 5.45 2.46 5.03
CA ALA A 136 4.85 2.30 3.71
C ALA A 136 5.81 2.74 2.60
N PHE A 137 6.46 3.89 2.77
CA PHE A 137 7.41 4.45 1.80
C PHE A 137 8.71 3.65 1.71
N ARG A 138 9.14 3.02 2.83
CA ARG A 138 10.29 2.11 2.87
C ARG A 138 9.98 0.69 2.38
N GLY A 139 8.73 0.39 2.07
CA GLY A 139 8.29 -0.92 1.61
C GLY A 139 8.42 -2.03 2.69
N LEU A 140 8.19 -1.69 3.95
CA LEU A 140 8.24 -2.64 5.07
C LEU A 140 6.90 -3.33 5.34
N THR A 141 5.81 -2.90 4.69
CA THR A 141 4.51 -3.58 4.71
C THR A 141 4.55 -4.93 4.00
N SER A 142 3.53 -5.78 4.18
CA SER A 142 3.46 -7.08 3.49
C SER A 142 3.48 -6.95 1.97
N ALA A 143 2.83 -5.90 1.44
CA ALA A 143 2.83 -5.58 0.01
C ALA A 143 4.19 -5.06 -0.46
N GLY A 144 4.88 -4.23 0.35
CA GLY A 144 6.23 -3.76 0.08
C GLY A 144 7.27 -4.88 0.08
N LYS A 145 7.23 -5.78 1.07
CA LYS A 145 8.09 -6.97 1.12
C LYS A 145 7.88 -7.88 -0.09
N LYS A 146 6.64 -8.03 -0.56
CA LYS A 146 6.32 -8.77 -1.81
C LYS A 146 6.96 -8.09 -3.03
N MET A 147 6.78 -6.78 -3.17
CA MET A 147 7.36 -5.98 -4.26
C MET A 147 8.88 -6.09 -4.32
N ARG A 148 9.55 -6.11 -3.16
CA ARG A 148 11.01 -6.24 -3.04
C ARG A 148 11.55 -7.66 -3.27
N GLY A 149 10.69 -8.65 -3.55
CA GLY A 149 11.11 -10.04 -3.72
C GLY A 149 11.48 -10.77 -2.41
N LEU A 150 11.21 -10.17 -1.25
CA LEU A 150 11.67 -10.70 0.05
C LEU A 150 10.84 -11.86 0.61
N ARG A 151 9.86 -12.36 -0.13
CA ARG A 151 9.03 -13.51 0.27
C ARG A 151 9.68 -14.88 0.04
N ARG A 152 10.68 -14.97 -0.86
CA ARG A 152 11.40 -16.22 -1.16
C ARG A 152 12.80 -16.17 -0.57
N LYS A 153 13.36 -17.29 -0.11
CA LYS A 153 14.73 -17.44 0.42
C LYS A 153 15.51 -18.47 -0.40
N GLY A 154 16.84 -18.38 -0.39
CA GLY A 154 17.72 -19.28 -1.16
C GLY A 154 17.82 -18.90 -2.63
N LYS A 155 17.73 -19.92 -3.50
CA LYS A 155 17.93 -19.80 -4.95
C LYS A 155 17.01 -18.76 -5.59
N GLY A 156 17.57 -17.82 -6.33
CA GLY A 156 16.86 -16.69 -6.98
C GLY A 156 16.61 -15.48 -6.07
N ALA A 157 17.04 -15.52 -4.80
CA ALA A 157 16.96 -14.40 -3.86
C ALA A 157 18.33 -13.90 -3.38
N GLU A 158 19.41 -14.32 -4.03
CA GLU A 158 20.79 -14.00 -3.71
C GLU A 158 21.03 -12.49 -3.83
N LYS A 159 20.52 -11.88 -4.90
CA LYS A 159 20.72 -10.45 -5.19
C LYS A 159 19.72 -9.51 -4.54
N VAL A 160 18.70 -10.02 -3.81
CA VAL A 160 17.66 -9.16 -3.21
C VAL A 160 17.82 -8.96 -1.70
N ARG A 161 18.67 -9.74 -1.03
CA ARG A 161 18.94 -9.64 0.41
C ARG A 161 20.38 -9.17 0.70
N PRO A 162 20.61 -8.32 1.72
CA PRO A 162 19.61 -7.73 2.63
C PRO A 162 18.73 -6.67 1.95
N SER A 163 19.25 -6.03 0.90
CA SER A 163 18.48 -5.19 -0.02
C SER A 163 19.14 -5.20 -1.40
N ALA A 164 18.38 -4.94 -2.47
CA ALA A 164 18.92 -4.94 -3.84
C ALA A 164 20.07 -3.94 -4.04
N LYS A 165 20.01 -2.77 -3.39
CA LYS A 165 21.06 -1.74 -3.46
C LYS A 165 22.33 -2.09 -2.69
N ALA A 166 22.25 -3.02 -1.73
CA ALA A 166 23.42 -3.48 -1.00
C ALA A 166 24.25 -4.49 -1.81
N ASN A 167 23.66 -5.02 -2.89
CA ASN A 167 24.26 -6.02 -3.78
C ASN A 167 24.52 -5.46 -5.20
N GLU A 168 24.36 -4.15 -5.37
CA GLU A 168 24.70 -3.41 -6.59
C GLU A 168 26.19 -3.05 -6.54
#